data_AF-A0A813YDP8-F1
#
_entry.id   AF-A0A813YDP8-F1
#
_cell.length_a   1.000
_cell.length_b   1.000
_cell.length_c   1.000
_cell.angle_alpha   90.00
_cell.angle_beta   90.00
_cell.angle_gamma   90.00
#
_symmetry.space_group_name_H-M   'P 1'
#
loop_
_entity.id
_entity.type
_entity.pdbx_description
1 polymer ?
#
loop_
_entity_poly.entity_id
_entity_poly.type
_entity_poly.pdbx_seq_one_letter_code
_entity_poly.pdbx_strand_id
1 'polypeptide(L)'
;MSEKINNPSCCQCCISSIAICVTCNRHFCWDHFGQHRQTYINYLDDLNQPLSQCLNEFERIENKLRSDIDHWVSETINEVHKSANQARRTLDAYINSYRAHFNEESSSLRHSAAHQDLVIGRLEKLQIEYERSLNDLRLIKFYDRGQMLEIETKNVIREQVTINDSLQIAPQESDVYVTQTSLGRSLIREPLATATVGSFWAMGGSDQYLLLQEYENKQLTLFDSRGRRGVSMTWHYDVVIRDITWYEESQRFFILLDKKLILFDPVTKHFEDIIQVKPYQSNAFRRCTCYHDRLFIAYWGQESLIELIRIKTWDTEQRWLSPVTCRANELITCIRLNSNDELGLCIQDENNPRNRQFRFEIRDLTLNILYKLTLHVDSGIFSRMIQLPDLHWALLNVDENFVFVVNRHGELIDKIDWPRGSLSNIALIGNDAIVIRTIDKIYFYDVEFHTQH
;
A
#
# COMPACT_ATOMS: atom_id res chain seq x y z
N MET A 1 -79.36 -63.74 -2.20
CA MET A 1 -78.15 -64.37 -1.65
C MET A 1 -77.69 -63.52 -0.48
N SER A 2 -77.88 -63.99 0.75
CA SER A 2 -77.41 -63.32 1.95
C SER A 2 -75.93 -63.63 2.14
N GLU A 3 -75.06 -62.63 2.01
CA GLU A 3 -73.67 -62.75 2.43
C GLU A 3 -73.63 -63.00 3.94
N LYS A 4 -73.18 -64.19 4.35
CA LYS A 4 -72.83 -64.46 5.73
C LYS A 4 -71.64 -63.58 6.07
N ILE A 5 -71.88 -62.49 6.79
CA ILE A 5 -70.83 -61.71 7.45
C ILE A 5 -70.16 -62.66 8.45
N ASN A 6 -69.01 -63.21 8.10
CA ASN A 6 -68.17 -63.95 9.03
C ASN A 6 -67.66 -62.94 10.06
N ASN A 7 -68.28 -62.94 11.26
CA ASN A 7 -67.77 -62.12 12.35
C ASN A 7 -66.33 -62.57 12.68
N PRO A 8 -65.35 -61.66 12.63
CA PRO A 8 -63.96 -62.00 12.93
C PRO A 8 -63.86 -62.58 14.35
N SER A 9 -63.06 -63.64 14.50
CA SER A 9 -62.87 -64.29 15.79
C SER A 9 -61.75 -63.62 16.59
N CYS A 10 -61.82 -63.73 17.90
CA CYS A 10 -60.80 -63.27 18.83
C CYS A 10 -59.49 -64.00 18.54
N CYS A 11 -58.41 -63.24 18.39
CA CYS A 11 -57.08 -63.76 18.08
C CYS A 11 -56.46 -64.63 19.18
N GLN A 12 -57.05 -64.70 20.38
CA GLN A 12 -56.55 -65.48 21.51
C GLN A 12 -57.41 -66.71 21.84
N CYS A 13 -58.73 -66.65 21.70
CA CYS A 13 -59.62 -67.76 22.07
C CYS A 13 -60.60 -68.22 20.98
N CYS A 14 -60.52 -67.66 19.78
CA CYS A 14 -61.35 -68.01 18.61
C CYS A 14 -62.88 -67.82 18.78
N ILE A 15 -63.36 -67.25 19.88
CA ILE A 15 -64.76 -66.81 20.08
C ILE A 15 -65.02 -65.55 19.25
N SER A 16 -66.27 -65.23 18.88
CA SER A 16 -66.62 -64.00 18.16
C SER A 16 -66.00 -62.75 18.81
N SER A 17 -65.30 -61.95 18.00
CA SER A 17 -64.72 -60.70 18.48
C SER A 17 -65.77 -59.60 18.62
N ILE A 18 -65.50 -58.68 19.54
CA ILE A 18 -66.38 -57.54 19.85
C ILE A 18 -65.59 -56.23 19.77
N ALA A 19 -64.26 -56.27 19.85
CA ALA A 19 -63.40 -55.10 19.77
C ALA A 19 -62.19 -55.35 18.85
N ILE A 20 -61.68 -54.29 18.23
CA ILE A 20 -60.42 -54.28 17.48
C ILE A 20 -59.46 -53.28 18.14
N CYS A 21 -58.22 -53.69 18.37
CA CYS A 21 -57.17 -52.78 18.80
C CYS A 21 -56.57 -52.10 17.56
N VAL A 22 -56.74 -50.78 17.43
CA VAL A 22 -56.27 -50.01 16.27
C VAL A 22 -54.75 -50.09 16.12
N THR A 23 -54.00 -50.12 17.22
CA THR A 23 -52.54 -50.09 17.20
C THR A 23 -51.91 -51.39 16.67
N CYS A 24 -52.50 -52.55 16.98
CA CYS A 24 -51.98 -53.84 16.52
C CYS A 24 -52.87 -54.52 15.46
N ASN A 25 -53.99 -53.90 15.10
CA ASN A 25 -55.00 -54.37 14.15
C ASN A 25 -55.51 -55.80 14.44
N ARG A 26 -55.58 -56.18 15.71
CA ARG A 26 -56.05 -57.51 16.16
C ARG A 26 -57.45 -57.45 16.76
N HIS A 27 -58.22 -58.50 16.52
CA HIS A 27 -59.58 -58.69 17.01
C HIS A 27 -59.60 -59.42 18.36
N PHE A 28 -60.43 -58.96 19.29
CA PHE A 28 -60.51 -59.49 20.65
C PHE A 28 -61.96 -59.66 21.13
N CYS A 29 -62.19 -60.64 22.02
CA CYS A 29 -63.38 -60.63 22.89
C CYS A 29 -63.15 -59.66 24.06
N TRP A 30 -64.18 -59.39 24.86
CA TRP A 30 -64.11 -58.42 25.96
C TRP A 30 -62.96 -58.70 26.95
N ASP A 31 -62.84 -59.94 27.41
CA ASP A 31 -61.85 -60.31 28.44
C ASP A 31 -60.42 -60.13 27.92
N HIS A 32 -60.15 -60.64 26.73
CA HIS A 32 -58.85 -60.54 26.08
C HIS A 32 -58.49 -59.11 25.66
N PHE A 33 -59.49 -58.29 25.29
CA PHE A 33 -59.27 -56.87 25.04
C PHE A 33 -58.88 -56.12 26.32
N GLY A 34 -59.52 -56.44 27.45
CA GLY A 34 -59.17 -55.91 28.76
C GLY A 34 -57.74 -56.24 29.17
N GLN A 35 -57.34 -57.51 29.00
CA GLN A 35 -55.96 -57.95 29.27
C GLN A 35 -54.93 -57.29 28.35
N HIS A 36 -55.23 -57.20 27.05
CA HIS A 36 -54.37 -56.54 26.07
C HIS A 36 -54.19 -55.05 26.40
N ARG A 37 -55.28 -54.35 26.74
CA ARG A 37 -55.24 -52.95 27.16
C ARG A 37 -54.43 -52.77 28.44
N GLN A 38 -54.60 -53.64 29.44
CA GLN A 38 -53.84 -53.55 30.69
C GLN A 38 -52.34 -53.79 30.45
N THR A 39 -52.00 -54.76 29.60
CA THR A 39 -50.60 -55.03 29.23
C THR A 39 -49.97 -53.83 28.54
N TYR A 40 -50.71 -53.17 27.65
CA TYR A 40 -50.23 -51.96 26.97
C TYR A 40 -50.08 -50.76 27.92
N ILE A 41 -50.99 -50.58 28.87
CA ILE A 41 -50.89 -49.54 29.91
C ILE A 41 -49.63 -49.77 30.76
N ASN A 42 -49.42 -51.00 31.23
CA ASN A 42 -48.24 -51.33 32.03
C ASN A 42 -46.94 -51.07 31.25
N TYR A 43 -46.90 -51.41 29.96
CA TYR A 43 -45.75 -51.13 29.10
C TYR A 43 -45.48 -49.61 28.93
N LEU A 44 -46.53 -48.79 28.83
CA LEU A 44 -46.38 -47.33 28.79
C LEU A 44 -45.90 -46.77 30.13
N ASP A 45 -46.39 -47.31 31.25
CA ASP A 45 -45.96 -46.90 32.58
C ASP A 45 -44.48 -47.27 32.83
N ASP A 46 -44.04 -48.44 32.35
CA ASP A 46 -42.64 -48.88 32.42
C ASP A 46 -41.70 -47.98 31.58
N LEU A 47 -42.19 -47.39 30.49
CA LEU A 47 -41.42 -46.49 29.64
C LEU A 47 -41.35 -45.04 30.16
N ASN A 48 -42.33 -44.61 30.97
CA ASN A 48 -42.37 -43.25 31.49
C ASN A 48 -41.20 -42.97 32.46
N GLN A 49 -40.84 -43.93 33.30
CA GLN A 49 -39.78 -43.74 34.30
C GLN A 49 -38.37 -43.51 33.68
N PRO A 50 -37.91 -44.31 32.69
CA PRO A 50 -36.68 -44.05 31.96
C PRO A 50 -36.69 -42.71 31.20
N LEU A 51 -37.80 -42.35 30.57
CA LEU A 51 -37.91 -41.08 29.84
C LEU A 51 -37.78 -39.88 30.77
N SER A 52 -38.44 -39.91 31.94
CA SER A 52 -38.31 -38.86 32.95
C SER A 52 -36.88 -38.76 33.50
N GLN A 53 -36.18 -39.89 33.66
CA GLN A 53 -34.77 -39.87 34.07
C GLN A 53 -33.88 -39.21 33.02
N CYS A 54 -34.03 -39.56 31.74
CA CYS A 54 -33.29 -38.91 30.66
C CYS A 54 -33.55 -37.40 30.63
N LEU A 55 -34.81 -36.96 30.75
CA LEU A 55 -35.15 -35.52 30.75
C LEU A 55 -34.50 -34.77 31.91
N ASN A 56 -34.49 -35.35 33.11
CA ASN A 56 -33.84 -34.75 34.28
C ASN A 56 -32.31 -34.68 34.12
N GLU A 57 -31.68 -35.66 33.45
CA GLU A 57 -30.25 -35.63 33.14
C GLU A 57 -29.92 -34.55 32.10
N PHE A 58 -30.75 -34.40 31.06
CA PHE A 58 -30.61 -33.33 30.08
C PHE A 58 -30.74 -31.94 30.72
N GLU A 59 -31.72 -31.74 31.61
CA GLU A 59 -31.90 -30.48 32.32
C GLU A 59 -30.68 -30.11 33.17
N ARG A 60 -30.04 -31.10 33.83
CA ARG A 60 -28.79 -30.89 34.57
C ARG A 60 -27.63 -30.48 33.67
N ILE A 61 -27.49 -31.12 32.51
CA ILE A 61 -26.45 -30.78 31.53
C ILE A 61 -26.68 -29.38 30.95
N GLU A 62 -27.93 -29.06 30.60
CA GLU A 62 -28.30 -27.74 30.08
C GLU A 62 -27.98 -26.63 31.08
N ASN A 63 -28.40 -26.78 32.34
CA ASN A 63 -28.12 -25.79 33.38
C ASN A 63 -26.63 -25.61 33.63
N LYS A 64 -25.84 -26.68 33.57
CA LYS A 64 -24.37 -26.59 33.67
C LYS A 64 -23.78 -25.81 32.50
N LEU A 65 -24.17 -26.12 31.26
CA LEU A 65 -23.67 -25.42 30.07
C LEU A 65 -24.05 -23.93 30.08
N ARG A 66 -25.28 -23.58 30.50
CA ARG A 66 -25.69 -22.18 30.68
C ARG A 66 -24.79 -21.47 31.70
N SER A 67 -24.52 -22.10 32.84
CA SER A 67 -23.63 -21.55 33.86
C SER A 67 -22.19 -21.37 33.36
N ASP A 68 -21.67 -22.34 32.59
CA ASP A 68 -20.31 -22.26 32.02
C ASP A 68 -20.21 -21.11 31.00
N ILE A 69 -21.25 -20.92 30.16
CA ILE A 69 -21.32 -19.81 29.20
C ILE A 69 -21.35 -18.46 29.94
N ASP A 70 -22.20 -18.31 30.97
CA ASP A 70 -22.27 -17.07 31.74
C ASP A 70 -20.93 -16.75 32.43
N HIS A 71 -20.22 -17.78 32.91
CA HIS A 71 -18.90 -17.64 33.49
C HIS A 71 -17.86 -17.17 32.46
N TRP A 72 -17.79 -17.81 31.28
CA TRP A 72 -16.87 -17.41 30.21
C TRP A 72 -17.14 -16.00 29.69
N VAL A 73 -18.41 -15.60 29.59
CA VAL A 73 -18.79 -14.23 29.23
C VAL A 73 -18.28 -13.24 30.27
N SER A 74 -18.46 -13.54 31.56
CA SER A 74 -17.97 -12.68 32.65
C SER A 74 -16.44 -12.56 32.66
N GLU A 75 -15.73 -13.68 32.52
CA GLU A 75 -14.25 -13.70 32.46
C GLU A 75 -13.74 -12.88 31.27
N THR A 76 -14.30 -13.10 30.07
CA THR A 76 -13.88 -12.38 28.85
C THR A 76 -14.11 -10.88 28.99
N ILE A 77 -15.26 -10.45 29.52
CA ILE A 77 -15.55 -9.04 29.78
C ILE A 77 -14.53 -8.45 30.75
N ASN A 78 -14.20 -9.17 31.82
CA ASN A 78 -13.21 -8.73 32.81
C ASN A 78 -11.80 -8.60 32.20
N GLU A 79 -11.38 -9.54 31.35
CA GLU A 79 -10.10 -9.47 30.65
C GLU A 79 -10.03 -8.30 29.67
N VAL A 80 -11.10 -8.06 28.91
CA VAL A 80 -11.20 -6.91 28.01
C VAL A 80 -11.12 -5.60 28.80
N HIS A 81 -11.83 -5.49 29.93
CA HIS A 81 -11.73 -4.31 30.80
C HIS A 81 -10.33 -4.12 31.38
N LYS A 82 -9.66 -5.19 31.80
CA LYS A 82 -8.29 -5.14 32.33
C LYS A 82 -7.31 -4.66 31.26
N SER A 83 -7.37 -5.23 30.05
CA SER A 83 -6.55 -4.82 28.91
C SER A 83 -6.82 -3.38 28.47
N ALA A 84 -8.09 -2.97 28.41
CA ALA A 84 -8.46 -1.59 28.08
C ALA A 84 -7.92 -0.58 29.12
N ASN A 85 -8.00 -0.91 30.41
CA ASN A 85 -7.44 -0.07 31.47
C ASN A 85 -5.91 0.01 31.41
N GLN A 86 -5.23 -1.09 31.07
CA GLN A 86 -3.79 -1.09 30.87
C GLN A 86 -3.37 -0.25 29.65
N ALA A 87 -4.10 -0.34 28.54
CA ALA A 87 -3.88 0.48 27.35
C ALA A 87 -4.07 1.97 27.66
N ARG A 88 -5.13 2.34 28.40
CA ARG A 88 -5.36 3.74 28.85
C ARG A 88 -4.19 4.27 29.67
N ARG A 89 -3.75 3.52 30.69
CA ARG A 89 -2.59 3.92 31.51
C ARG A 89 -1.31 4.07 30.70
N THR A 90 -1.11 3.20 29.71
CA THR A 90 0.04 3.25 28.82
C THR A 90 0.00 4.48 27.93
N LEU A 91 -1.18 4.81 27.37
CA LEU A 91 -1.39 6.02 26.59
C LEU A 91 -1.14 7.29 27.42
N ASP A 92 -1.68 7.34 28.64
CA ASP A 92 -1.46 8.47 29.56
C ASP A 92 0.03 8.66 29.87
N ALA A 93 0.77 7.57 30.08
CA ALA A 93 2.22 7.61 30.28
C ALA A 93 2.96 8.16 29.03
N TYR A 94 2.58 7.74 27.83
CA TYR A 94 3.15 8.26 26.58
C TYR A 94 2.86 9.74 26.38
N ILE A 95 1.61 10.19 26.61
CA ILE A 95 1.22 11.60 26.50
C ILE A 95 2.04 12.45 27.47
N ASN A 96 2.21 11.99 28.72
CA ASN A 96 2.99 12.71 29.72
C ASN A 96 4.48 12.76 29.36
N SER A 97 5.05 11.66 28.86
CA SER A 97 6.43 11.63 28.37
C SER A 97 6.65 12.56 27.19
N TYR A 98 5.71 12.60 26.24
CA TYR A 98 5.77 13.47 25.08
C TYR A 98 5.69 14.95 25.48
N ARG A 99 4.78 15.30 26.39
CA ARG A 99 4.69 16.66 26.95
C ARG A 99 5.98 17.08 27.65
N ALA A 100 6.61 16.18 28.41
CA ALA A 100 7.88 16.45 29.06
C ALA A 100 8.99 16.72 28.05
N HIS A 101 9.14 15.84 27.05
CA HIS A 101 10.13 16.01 25.98
C HIS A 101 9.92 17.30 25.18
N PHE A 102 8.68 17.59 24.80
CA PHE A 102 8.35 18.81 24.06
C PHE A 102 8.68 20.08 24.87
N ASN A 103 8.44 20.08 26.17
CA ASN A 103 8.79 21.21 27.03
C ASN A 103 10.31 21.41 27.14
N GLU A 104 11.08 20.34 27.19
CA GLU A 104 12.55 20.37 27.20
C GLU A 104 13.11 20.88 25.88
N GLU A 105 12.59 20.37 24.75
CA GLU A 105 12.98 20.78 23.41
C GLU A 105 12.57 22.22 23.09
N SER A 106 11.37 22.64 23.51
CA SER A 106 10.94 24.04 23.41
C SER A 106 11.84 24.98 24.21
N SER A 107 12.31 24.54 25.38
CA SER A 107 13.25 25.31 26.20
C SER A 107 14.62 25.44 25.51
N SER A 108 15.11 24.35 24.90
CA SER A 108 16.35 24.34 24.10
C SER A 108 16.27 25.26 22.88
N LEU A 109 15.17 25.20 22.13
CA LEU A 109 14.93 26.07 20.97
C LEU A 109 14.90 27.55 21.34
N ARG A 110 14.30 27.91 22.49
CA ARG A 110 14.34 29.30 23.01
C ARG A 110 15.77 29.76 23.33
N HIS A 111 16.63 28.87 23.82
CA HIS A 111 18.03 29.20 24.08
C HIS A 111 18.83 29.35 22.77
N SER A 112 18.55 28.52 21.77
CA SER A 112 19.17 28.64 20.43
C SER A 112 18.74 29.92 19.71
N ALA A 113 17.46 30.29 19.78
CA ALA A 113 16.95 31.54 19.20
C ALA A 113 17.62 32.77 19.83
N ALA A 114 17.75 32.80 21.16
CA ALA A 114 18.47 33.87 21.86
C ALA A 114 19.95 33.93 21.44
N HIS A 115 20.58 32.79 21.14
CA HIS A 115 21.95 32.77 20.64
C HIS A 115 22.06 33.29 19.20
N GLN A 116 21.10 32.93 18.33
CA GLN A 116 21.04 33.41 16.95
C GLN A 116 20.83 34.92 16.86
N ASP A 117 19.95 35.50 17.68
CA ASP A 117 19.77 36.96 17.76
C ASP A 117 21.07 37.68 18.14
N LEU A 118 21.86 37.09 19.03
CA LEU A 118 23.20 37.56 19.41
C LEU A 118 24.20 37.52 18.24
N VAL A 119 24.10 36.52 17.37
CA VAL A 119 24.95 36.38 16.18
C VAL A 119 24.53 37.36 15.08
N ILE A 120 23.23 37.52 14.84
CA ILE A 120 22.67 38.50 13.89
C ILE A 120 23.12 39.90 14.27
N GLY A 121 22.99 40.29 15.55
CA GLY A 121 23.46 41.60 16.02
C GLY A 121 24.97 41.82 15.88
N ARG A 122 25.80 40.76 15.82
CA ARG A 122 27.23 40.86 15.51
C ARG A 122 27.48 41.02 14.01
N LEU A 123 26.73 40.31 13.17
CA LEU A 123 26.83 40.42 11.71
C LEU A 123 26.42 41.81 11.22
N GLU A 124 25.34 42.38 11.77
CA GLU A 124 24.91 43.75 11.45
C GLU A 124 25.99 44.78 11.80
N LYS A 125 26.68 44.64 12.93
CA LYS A 125 27.81 45.52 13.30
C LYS A 125 28.97 45.40 12.31
N LEU A 126 29.34 44.17 11.93
CA LEU A 126 30.40 43.92 10.95
C LEU A 126 30.04 44.49 9.57
N GLN A 127 28.78 44.39 9.15
CA GLN A 127 28.32 44.97 7.90
C GLN A 127 28.46 46.49 7.90
N ILE A 128 28.06 47.16 8.99
CA ILE A 128 28.20 48.61 9.14
C ILE A 128 29.69 49.03 9.09
N GLU A 129 30.59 48.26 9.71
CA GLU A 129 32.03 48.52 9.69
C GLU A 129 32.63 48.33 8.28
N TYR A 130 32.17 47.32 7.55
CA TYR A 130 32.60 47.05 6.17
C TYR A 130 32.12 48.12 5.19
N GLU A 131 30.88 48.59 5.32
CA GLU A 131 30.33 49.69 4.51
C GLU A 131 31.09 51.00 4.74
N ARG A 132 31.49 51.30 5.98
CA ARG A 132 32.38 52.44 6.27
C ARG A 132 33.72 52.31 5.56
N SER A 133 34.36 51.14 5.68
CA SER A 133 35.66 50.86 5.04
C SER A 133 35.59 50.97 3.51
N LEU A 134 34.49 50.52 2.90
CA LEU A 134 34.25 50.65 1.45
C LEU A 134 34.05 52.10 1.01
N ASN A 135 33.38 52.92 1.83
CA ASN A 135 33.23 54.35 1.56
C ASN A 135 34.56 55.09 1.65
N ASP A 136 35.42 54.73 2.61
CA ASP A 136 36.77 55.26 2.73
C ASP A 136 37.63 54.90 1.49
N LEU A 137 37.51 53.67 0.99
CA LEU A 137 38.19 53.24 -0.25
C LEU A 137 37.65 53.92 -1.52
N ARG A 138 36.35 54.23 -1.57
CA ARG A 138 35.76 55.00 -2.69
C ARG A 138 36.30 56.42 -2.73
N LEU A 139 36.47 57.07 -1.59
CA LEU A 139 37.08 58.41 -1.51
C LEU A 139 38.52 58.42 -2.03
N ILE A 140 39.29 57.35 -1.80
CA ILE A 140 40.65 57.20 -2.34
C ILE A 140 40.65 57.05 -3.87
N LYS A 141 39.68 56.31 -4.44
CA LYS A 141 39.58 56.11 -5.91
C LYS A 141 39.19 57.35 -6.72
N PHE A 142 38.56 58.36 -6.11
CA PHE A 142 38.19 59.59 -6.80
C PHE A 142 39.32 60.63 -6.89
N TYR A 143 40.38 60.49 -6.10
CA TYR A 143 41.56 61.36 -6.19
C TYR A 143 42.57 60.94 -7.28
N ASP A 144 42.44 59.74 -7.87
CA ASP A 144 43.50 59.12 -8.69
C ASP A 144 43.08 58.74 -10.13
N ARG A 145 42.04 59.38 -10.69
CA ARG A 145 41.55 59.11 -12.06
C ARG A 145 41.78 60.28 -13.01
N GLY A 146 43.05 60.58 -13.26
CA GLY A 146 43.48 61.11 -14.56
C GLY A 146 43.87 59.93 -15.46
N GLN A 147 43.12 59.74 -16.55
CA GLN A 147 43.31 58.72 -17.61
C GLN A 147 42.82 57.30 -17.30
N MET A 148 41.84 56.81 -18.09
CA MET A 148 41.96 55.59 -18.90
C MET A 148 40.66 55.28 -19.67
N LEU A 149 40.83 55.20 -20.99
CA LEU A 149 40.28 54.24 -21.97
C LEU A 149 38.77 53.99 -22.07
N GLU A 150 38.22 54.52 -23.16
CA GLU A 150 37.03 54.02 -23.86
C GLU A 150 37.25 52.58 -24.36
N ILE A 151 36.28 51.71 -24.11
CA ILE A 151 36.15 50.40 -24.76
C ILE A 151 34.82 50.40 -25.52
N GLU A 152 34.92 50.24 -26.84
CA GLU A 152 33.79 50.07 -27.77
C GLU A 152 33.00 48.79 -27.47
N THR A 153 31.70 48.94 -27.26
CA THR A 153 30.73 47.83 -27.21
C THR A 153 30.25 47.48 -28.63
N LYS A 154 30.60 46.28 -29.12
CA LYS A 154 29.98 45.67 -30.31
C LYS A 154 28.71 44.92 -29.90
N ASN A 155 27.59 45.31 -30.52
CA ASN A 155 26.30 44.63 -30.43
C ASN A 155 26.33 43.30 -31.22
N VAL A 156 25.92 42.20 -30.57
CA VAL A 156 25.63 40.92 -31.22
C VAL A 156 24.11 40.76 -31.34
N ILE A 157 23.66 40.55 -32.56
CA ILE A 157 22.26 40.39 -32.97
C ILE A 157 21.79 38.98 -32.60
N ARG A 158 20.61 38.88 -31.98
CA ARG A 158 19.88 37.63 -31.72
C ARG A 158 19.25 37.13 -33.03
N GLU A 159 19.63 35.94 -33.49
CA GLU A 159 18.86 35.18 -34.47
C GLU A 159 17.82 34.30 -33.75
N GLN A 160 16.57 34.44 -34.18
CA GLN A 160 15.44 33.58 -33.80
C GLN A 160 15.50 32.29 -34.62
N VAL A 161 15.62 31.14 -33.97
CA VAL A 161 15.45 29.83 -34.61
C VAL A 161 13.96 29.48 -34.63
N THR A 162 13.43 29.34 -35.84
CA THR A 162 12.09 28.82 -36.13
C THR A 162 12.19 27.30 -36.25
N ILE A 163 11.47 26.54 -35.42
CA ILE A 163 11.42 25.08 -35.50
C ILE A 163 10.41 24.70 -36.59
N ASN A 164 10.91 24.03 -37.64
CA ASN A 164 10.10 23.44 -38.70
C ASN A 164 9.98 21.94 -38.43
N ASP A 165 8.75 21.46 -38.20
CA ASP A 165 8.37 20.05 -38.17
C ASP A 165 8.46 19.45 -39.57
N SER A 166 9.58 18.80 -39.90
CA SER A 166 9.64 17.77 -40.95
C SER A 166 11.04 17.19 -41.07
N LEU A 167 11.25 16.04 -40.43
CA LEU A 167 12.05 14.88 -40.90
C LEU A 167 12.46 14.06 -39.67
N GLN A 168 11.64 13.05 -39.36
CA GLN A 168 12.04 11.93 -38.51
C GLN A 168 13.07 11.10 -39.27
N ILE A 169 14.35 11.48 -39.15
CA ILE A 169 15.45 10.55 -39.32
C ILE A 169 15.71 9.99 -37.94
N ALA A 170 15.43 8.70 -37.76
CA ALA A 170 15.77 7.97 -36.54
C ALA A 170 17.27 8.16 -36.26
N PRO A 171 17.69 8.54 -35.04
CA PRO A 171 19.10 8.53 -34.71
C PRO A 171 19.54 7.08 -34.68
N GLN A 172 20.44 6.73 -35.59
CA GLN A 172 21.29 5.54 -35.45
C GLN A 172 22.03 5.63 -34.11
N GLU A 173 22.05 4.50 -33.42
CA GLU A 173 22.91 4.11 -32.29
C GLU A 173 24.03 5.11 -32.00
N SER A 174 23.74 6.04 -31.10
CA SER A 174 24.78 6.67 -30.31
C SER A 174 24.68 6.02 -28.94
N ASP A 175 25.73 5.31 -28.54
CA ASP A 175 26.09 5.16 -27.14
C ASP A 175 26.25 6.58 -26.58
N VAL A 176 25.13 7.21 -26.21
CA VAL A 176 25.13 8.52 -25.58
C VAL A 176 25.86 8.30 -24.27
N TYR A 177 27.05 8.91 -24.15
CA TYR A 177 27.78 9.04 -22.90
C TYR A 177 26.89 9.82 -21.94
N VAL A 178 26.04 9.10 -21.21
CA VAL A 178 25.14 9.72 -20.26
C VAL A 178 25.99 10.15 -19.07
N THR A 179 26.12 11.47 -18.86
CA THR A 179 26.83 12.03 -17.71
C THR A 179 26.22 11.51 -16.43
N GLN A 180 27.02 10.89 -15.56
CA GLN A 180 26.55 10.45 -14.25
C GLN A 180 25.99 11.63 -13.45
N THR A 181 24.70 11.56 -13.17
CA THR A 181 23.97 12.49 -12.31
C THR A 181 24.50 12.41 -10.86
N SER A 182 24.08 13.32 -9.98
CA SER A 182 24.35 13.17 -8.55
C SER A 182 23.79 11.85 -8.02
N LEU A 183 22.58 11.48 -8.47
CA LEU A 183 21.96 10.18 -8.18
C LEU A 183 22.84 9.01 -8.63
N GLY A 184 23.29 9.01 -9.88
CA GLY A 184 24.19 7.98 -10.41
C GLY A 184 25.45 7.83 -9.57
N ARG A 185 26.09 8.95 -9.21
CA ARG A 185 27.27 8.97 -8.34
C ARG A 185 26.96 8.46 -6.93
N SER A 186 25.77 8.67 -6.39
CA SER A 186 25.38 8.15 -5.07
C SER A 186 25.10 6.65 -5.09
N LEU A 187 24.37 6.14 -6.10
CA LEU A 187 23.97 4.72 -6.14
C LEU A 187 25.16 3.76 -6.39
N ILE A 188 26.22 4.21 -7.06
CA ILE A 188 27.44 3.40 -7.24
C ILE A 188 28.30 3.34 -5.98
N ARG A 189 28.20 4.33 -5.09
CA ARG A 189 28.94 4.36 -3.82
C ARG A 189 28.43 3.30 -2.85
N GLU A 190 29.16 3.12 -1.76
CA GLU A 190 28.70 2.26 -0.68
C GLU A 190 27.40 2.81 -0.06
N PRO A 191 26.41 1.94 0.22
CA PRO A 191 25.16 2.33 0.84
C PRO A 191 25.40 2.83 2.27
N LEU A 192 24.56 3.76 2.72
CA LEU A 192 24.54 4.23 4.11
C LEU A 192 24.25 3.08 5.08
N ALA A 193 23.30 2.22 4.70
CA ALA A 193 22.92 1.04 5.45
C ALA A 193 22.47 -0.08 4.52
N THR A 194 22.65 -1.32 4.97
CA THR A 194 22.14 -2.51 4.29
C THR A 194 21.42 -3.38 5.30
N ALA A 195 20.25 -3.89 4.95
CA ALA A 195 19.53 -4.87 5.74
C ALA A 195 19.23 -6.12 4.91
N THR A 196 19.42 -7.29 5.53
CA THR A 196 19.03 -8.57 4.92
C THR A 196 17.52 -8.72 5.04
N VAL A 197 16.89 -9.09 3.95
CA VAL A 197 15.45 -9.22 3.81
C VAL A 197 15.14 -10.53 3.08
N GLY A 198 14.05 -11.21 3.45
CA GLY A 198 13.59 -12.41 2.74
C GLY A 198 13.02 -12.13 1.35
N SER A 199 12.40 -13.15 0.73
CA SER A 199 11.82 -13.01 -0.61
C SER A 199 10.53 -12.18 -0.59
N PHE A 200 10.58 -10.95 -1.11
CA PHE A 200 9.52 -9.94 -1.00
C PHE A 200 9.08 -9.36 -2.35
N TRP A 201 7.96 -8.63 -2.36
CA TRP A 201 7.31 -8.16 -3.60
C TRP A 201 6.99 -6.66 -3.63
N ALA A 202 6.73 -6.03 -2.48
CA ALA A 202 6.31 -4.64 -2.42
C ALA A 202 6.99 -3.86 -1.30
N MET A 203 7.30 -2.61 -1.61
CA MET A 203 7.75 -1.59 -0.68
C MET A 203 7.25 -0.23 -1.16
N GLY A 204 7.05 0.70 -0.24
CA GLY A 204 6.69 2.07 -0.53
C GLY A 204 7.26 2.98 0.55
N GLY A 205 7.77 4.14 0.15
CA GLY A 205 8.33 5.12 1.08
C GLY A 205 7.35 6.27 1.31
N SER A 206 7.44 6.86 2.50
CA SER A 206 6.79 8.10 2.92
C SER A 206 7.84 9.14 3.27
N ASP A 207 7.40 10.26 3.84
CA ASP A 207 8.29 11.34 4.30
C ASP A 207 9.27 10.88 5.39
N GLN A 208 8.94 9.82 6.12
CA GLN A 208 9.70 9.37 7.30
C GLN A 208 10.07 7.90 7.29
N TYR A 209 9.29 7.06 6.60
CA TYR A 209 9.39 5.62 6.72
C TYR A 209 9.39 4.94 5.36
N LEU A 210 10.09 3.81 5.28
CA LEU A 210 9.85 2.79 4.28
C LEU A 210 8.97 1.70 4.89
N LEU A 211 7.82 1.43 4.26
CA LEU A 211 7.03 0.24 4.54
C LEU A 211 7.44 -0.88 3.59
N LEU A 212 7.85 -2.01 4.16
CA LEU A 212 8.28 -3.20 3.42
C LEU A 212 7.41 -4.40 3.79
N GLN A 213 6.91 -5.13 2.79
CA GLN A 213 6.29 -6.43 3.01
C GLN A 213 7.35 -7.51 3.20
N GLU A 214 7.33 -8.18 4.34
CA GLU A 214 8.09 -9.39 4.60
C GLU A 214 7.24 -10.67 4.38
N TYR A 215 7.03 -11.09 3.12
CA TYR A 215 6.17 -12.20 2.71
C TYR A 215 6.40 -13.52 3.47
N GLU A 216 7.63 -14.06 3.50
CA GLU A 216 7.95 -15.32 4.17
C GLU A 216 7.61 -15.31 5.68
N ASN A 217 7.83 -14.17 6.32
CA ASN A 217 7.57 -13.99 7.75
C ASN A 217 6.13 -13.56 8.03
N LYS A 218 5.31 -13.35 6.99
CA LYS A 218 4.00 -12.68 7.07
C LYS A 218 4.06 -11.41 7.93
N GLN A 219 5.02 -10.54 7.65
CA GLN A 219 5.20 -9.28 8.37
C GLN A 219 5.14 -8.08 7.44
N LEU A 220 4.81 -6.92 8.00
CA LEU A 220 5.11 -5.62 7.45
C LEU A 220 6.10 -4.94 8.38
N THR A 221 7.18 -4.39 7.83
CA THR A 221 8.25 -3.77 8.61
C THR A 221 8.44 -2.32 8.18
N LEU A 222 8.54 -1.43 9.16
CA LEU A 222 8.92 -0.04 8.94
C LEU A 222 10.44 0.11 9.09
N PHE A 223 11.06 0.85 8.18
CA PHE A 223 12.45 1.31 8.31
C PHE A 223 12.48 2.83 8.28
N ASP A 224 13.42 3.45 8.99
CA ASP A 224 13.70 4.88 8.83
C ASP A 224 14.65 5.14 7.64
N SER A 225 14.88 6.42 7.33
CA SER A 225 15.80 6.84 6.25
C SER A 225 17.25 6.39 6.44
N ARG A 226 17.65 6.03 7.66
CA ARG A 226 18.99 5.51 7.99
C ARG A 226 19.05 3.99 7.94
N GLY A 227 18.00 3.33 7.47
CA GLY A 227 17.90 1.88 7.40
C GLY A 227 17.77 1.19 8.75
N ARG A 228 17.45 1.93 9.82
CA ARG A 228 17.17 1.31 11.12
C ARG A 228 15.79 0.68 11.06
N ARG A 229 15.75 -0.62 11.37
CA ARG A 229 14.51 -1.38 11.48
C ARG A 229 13.69 -0.86 12.65
N GLY A 230 12.50 -0.34 12.35
CA GLY A 230 11.51 0.08 13.31
C GLY A 230 10.60 -1.09 13.71
N VAL A 231 9.32 -0.79 13.89
CA VAL A 231 8.34 -1.78 14.32
C VAL A 231 7.98 -2.71 13.15
N SER A 232 7.95 -4.02 13.43
CA SER A 232 7.31 -5.01 12.56
C SER A 232 5.91 -5.35 13.09
N MET A 233 4.98 -5.59 12.19
CA MET A 233 3.60 -5.98 12.47
C MET A 233 3.22 -7.21 11.64
N THR A 234 2.29 -8.01 12.16
CA THR A 234 1.82 -9.19 11.45
C THR A 234 0.95 -8.79 10.26
N TRP A 235 1.27 -9.35 9.10
CA TRP A 235 0.46 -9.25 7.88
C TRP A 235 -0.55 -10.39 7.87
N HIS A 236 -1.81 -10.05 8.14
CA HIS A 236 -2.88 -11.05 8.35
C HIS A 236 -3.57 -11.51 7.05
N TYR A 237 -3.25 -10.92 5.90
CA TYR A 237 -3.85 -11.30 4.63
C TYR A 237 -2.98 -12.36 3.95
N ASP A 238 -3.58 -13.47 3.53
CA ASP A 238 -2.89 -14.54 2.79
C ASP A 238 -2.67 -14.19 1.30
N VAL A 239 -2.50 -12.90 0.99
CA VAL A 239 -2.34 -12.37 -0.37
C VAL A 239 -1.08 -11.50 -0.44
N VAL A 240 -0.38 -11.59 -1.57
CA VAL A 240 0.80 -10.78 -1.88
C VAL A 240 0.39 -9.32 -2.09
N ILE A 241 1.17 -8.38 -1.54
CA ILE A 241 0.95 -6.97 -1.80
C ILE A 241 1.46 -6.65 -3.22
N ARG A 242 0.59 -6.05 -4.03
CA ARG A 242 0.91 -5.66 -5.41
C ARG A 242 1.69 -4.35 -5.46
N ASP A 243 1.26 -3.37 -4.69
CA ASP A 243 1.86 -2.05 -4.64
C ASP A 243 1.64 -1.38 -3.28
N ILE A 244 2.51 -0.44 -2.94
CA ILE A 244 2.39 0.41 -1.75
C ILE A 244 2.67 1.85 -2.21
N THR A 245 1.77 2.78 -1.89
CA THR A 245 1.96 4.21 -2.16
C THR A 245 1.64 5.04 -0.94
N TRP A 246 2.35 6.16 -0.77
CA TRP A 246 2.12 7.10 0.32
C TRP A 246 0.98 8.06 -0.01
N TYR A 247 0.07 8.25 0.94
CA TYR A 247 -0.98 9.26 0.89
C TYR A 247 -0.67 10.38 1.89
N GLU A 248 -0.01 11.42 1.39
CA GLU A 248 0.55 12.52 2.16
C GLU A 248 -0.50 13.27 3.01
N GLU A 249 -1.68 13.59 2.48
CA GLU A 249 -2.68 14.38 3.24
C GLU A 249 -3.17 13.66 4.50
N SER A 250 -3.25 12.33 4.47
CA SER A 250 -3.66 11.53 5.64
C SER A 250 -2.49 10.99 6.45
N GLN A 251 -1.26 11.11 5.93
CA GLN A 251 -0.06 10.52 6.49
C GLN A 251 -0.18 8.99 6.67
N ARG A 252 -0.70 8.30 5.64
CA ARG A 252 -0.94 6.84 5.65
C ARG A 252 -0.50 6.21 4.33
N PHE A 253 -0.30 4.90 4.35
CA PHE A 253 0.01 4.12 3.16
C PHE A 253 -1.25 3.50 2.57
N PHE A 254 -1.42 3.62 1.26
CA PHE A 254 -2.28 2.71 0.51
C PHE A 254 -1.51 1.42 0.23
N ILE A 255 -2.11 0.30 0.62
CA ILE A 255 -1.61 -1.05 0.35
C ILE A 255 -2.59 -1.70 -0.62
N LEU A 256 -2.09 -2.02 -1.81
CA LEU A 256 -2.89 -2.57 -2.90
C LEU A 256 -2.70 -4.09 -2.98
N LEU A 257 -3.80 -4.84 -2.84
CA LEU A 257 -3.86 -6.30 -3.06
C LEU A 257 -4.59 -6.58 -4.38
N ASP A 258 -4.69 -7.84 -4.82
CA ASP A 258 -5.38 -8.17 -6.08
C ASP A 258 -6.81 -7.63 -6.18
N LYS A 259 -7.54 -7.65 -5.06
CA LYS A 259 -8.97 -7.30 -5.02
C LYS A 259 -9.36 -6.39 -3.86
N LYS A 260 -8.38 -5.83 -3.16
CA LYS A 260 -8.60 -5.00 -1.98
C LYS A 260 -7.65 -3.82 -1.99
N LEU A 261 -8.16 -2.69 -1.52
CA LEU A 261 -7.39 -1.53 -1.13
C LEU A 261 -7.44 -1.41 0.39
N ILE A 262 -6.29 -1.26 1.02
CA ILE A 262 -6.15 -1.12 2.46
C ILE A 262 -5.44 0.20 2.73
N LEU A 263 -5.93 0.93 3.73
CA LEU A 263 -5.25 2.10 4.26
C LEU A 263 -4.52 1.70 5.56
N PHE A 264 -3.24 1.99 5.64
CA PHE A 264 -2.38 1.62 6.76
C PHE A 264 -1.78 2.86 7.42
N ASP A 265 -2.03 3.01 8.71
CA ASP A 265 -1.49 4.09 9.52
C ASP A 265 -0.19 3.65 10.22
N PRO A 266 0.98 4.21 9.86
CA PRO A 266 2.25 3.79 10.44
C PRO A 266 2.40 4.17 11.93
N VAL A 267 1.66 5.17 12.42
CA VAL A 267 1.72 5.64 13.80
C VAL A 267 0.89 4.74 14.70
N THR A 268 -0.38 4.54 14.34
CA THR A 268 -1.31 3.72 15.13
C THR A 268 -1.20 2.23 14.83
N LYS A 269 -0.51 1.86 13.73
CA LYS A 269 -0.36 0.49 13.22
C LYS A 269 -1.70 -0.16 12.88
N HIS A 270 -2.67 0.67 12.51
CA HIS A 270 -4.02 0.24 12.21
C HIS A 270 -4.20 0.01 10.71
N PHE A 271 -4.95 -1.03 10.36
CA PHE A 271 -5.35 -1.35 9.00
C PHE A 271 -6.84 -1.06 8.83
N GLU A 272 -7.19 -0.37 7.76
CA GLU A 272 -8.55 -0.02 7.39
C GLU A 272 -8.85 -0.57 5.98
N ASP A 273 -9.77 -1.54 5.88
CA ASP A 273 -10.22 -2.09 4.60
C ASP A 273 -11.13 -1.05 3.90
N ILE A 274 -10.73 -0.58 2.71
CA ILE A 274 -11.55 0.32 1.88
C ILE A 274 -12.47 -0.51 0.98
N ILE A 275 -13.63 -0.89 1.52
CA ILE A 275 -14.58 -1.82 0.87
C ILE A 275 -15.30 -1.25 -0.36
N GLN A 276 -15.31 0.07 -0.51
CA GLN A 276 -15.97 0.80 -1.59
C GLN A 276 -15.22 0.63 -2.91
N VAL A 277 -13.89 0.53 -2.85
CA VAL A 277 -13.02 0.38 -4.03
C VAL A 277 -12.89 -1.10 -4.35
N LYS A 278 -13.52 -1.53 -5.45
CA LYS A 278 -13.50 -2.92 -5.93
C LYS A 278 -12.94 -2.99 -7.34
N PRO A 279 -12.29 -4.09 -7.72
CA PRO A 279 -11.79 -4.21 -9.07
C PRO A 279 -12.91 -4.13 -10.11
N TYR A 280 -12.61 -3.48 -11.23
CA TYR A 280 -13.49 -3.45 -12.37
C TYR A 280 -13.60 -4.83 -13.01
N GLN A 281 -14.81 -5.39 -13.03
CA GLN A 281 -15.09 -6.72 -13.59
C GLN A 281 -14.21 -7.83 -12.94
N SER A 282 -13.54 -8.65 -13.76
CA SER A 282 -12.64 -9.73 -13.34
C SER A 282 -11.18 -9.30 -13.24
N ASN A 283 -10.86 -8.02 -13.45
CA ASN A 283 -9.50 -7.51 -13.40
C ASN A 283 -8.93 -7.58 -11.97
N ALA A 284 -7.61 -7.58 -11.86
CA ALA A 284 -6.90 -7.45 -10.60
C ALA A 284 -6.25 -6.07 -10.51
N PHE A 285 -6.18 -5.48 -9.32
CA PHE A 285 -5.37 -4.29 -9.13
C PHE A 285 -3.89 -4.61 -9.36
N ARG A 286 -3.16 -3.68 -9.95
CA ARG A 286 -1.73 -3.85 -10.22
C ARG A 286 -0.87 -2.79 -9.56
N ARG A 287 -1.14 -1.53 -9.84
CA ARG A 287 -0.34 -0.39 -9.37
C ARG A 287 -1.26 0.75 -8.99
N CYS A 288 -0.80 1.57 -8.07
CA CYS A 288 -1.52 2.78 -7.72
C CYS A 288 -0.55 3.92 -7.41
N THR A 289 -1.06 5.13 -7.55
CA THR A 289 -0.41 6.37 -7.12
C THR A 289 -1.49 7.33 -6.69
N CYS A 290 -1.20 8.21 -5.75
CA CYS A 290 -2.14 9.23 -5.33
C CYS A 290 -1.44 10.56 -5.16
N TYR A 291 -2.23 11.62 -5.27
CA TYR A 291 -1.84 12.98 -4.93
C TYR A 291 -3.11 13.74 -4.59
N HIS A 292 -3.04 14.56 -3.53
CA HIS A 292 -4.21 15.20 -2.95
C HIS A 292 -5.39 14.22 -2.74
N ASP A 293 -6.60 14.59 -3.14
CA ASP A 293 -7.81 13.77 -2.98
C ASP A 293 -8.03 12.77 -4.13
N ARG A 294 -6.99 12.47 -4.93
CA ARG A 294 -7.09 11.63 -6.13
C ARG A 294 -6.21 10.39 -6.03
N LEU A 295 -6.81 9.23 -6.28
CA LEU A 295 -6.14 7.93 -6.37
C LEU A 295 -6.26 7.39 -7.79
N PHE A 296 -5.13 7.15 -8.45
CA PHE A 296 -5.06 6.48 -9.74
C PHE A 296 -4.73 5.00 -9.52
N ILE A 297 -5.53 4.11 -10.09
CA ILE A 297 -5.32 2.65 -10.03
C ILE A 297 -5.19 2.10 -11.45
N ALA A 298 -4.07 1.44 -11.71
CA ALA A 298 -3.85 0.65 -12.91
C ALA A 298 -4.12 -0.84 -12.64
N TYR A 299 -4.70 -1.50 -13.63
CA TYR A 299 -5.20 -2.87 -13.51
C TYR A 299 -4.42 -3.87 -14.38
N TRP A 300 -4.46 -5.13 -13.94
CA TRP A 300 -4.16 -6.30 -14.77
C TRP A 300 -5.47 -6.89 -15.32
N GLY A 301 -5.49 -7.20 -16.62
CA GLY A 301 -6.67 -7.73 -17.29
C GLY A 301 -6.45 -7.96 -18.77
N GLN A 302 -7.53 -8.30 -19.49
CA GLN A 302 -7.51 -8.40 -20.96
C GLN A 302 -7.25 -7.05 -21.64
N GLU A 303 -7.52 -5.95 -20.94
CA GLU A 303 -7.26 -4.59 -21.41
C GLU A 303 -6.58 -3.78 -20.32
N SER A 304 -5.62 -2.93 -20.71
CA SER A 304 -5.02 -1.95 -19.80
C SER A 304 -6.02 -0.87 -19.43
N LEU A 305 -6.27 -0.74 -18.12
CA LEU A 305 -7.25 0.15 -17.53
C LEU A 305 -6.58 1.04 -16.48
N ILE A 306 -6.96 2.31 -16.45
CA ILE A 306 -6.68 3.24 -15.35
C ILE A 306 -8.03 3.77 -14.85
N GLU A 307 -8.21 3.75 -13.52
CA GLU A 307 -9.31 4.46 -12.86
C GLU A 307 -8.78 5.59 -12.00
N LEU A 308 -9.48 6.72 -12.04
CA LEU A 308 -9.33 7.82 -11.11
C LEU A 308 -10.46 7.78 -10.09
N ILE A 309 -10.10 7.71 -8.81
CA ILE A 309 -11.00 7.63 -7.68
C ILE A 309 -10.80 8.86 -6.80
N ARG A 310 -11.90 9.49 -6.38
CA ARG A 310 -11.85 10.57 -5.38
C ARG A 310 -11.79 9.96 -3.99
N ILE A 311 -10.69 10.17 -3.26
CA ILE A 311 -10.43 9.54 -1.95
C ILE A 311 -11.49 9.91 -0.90
N LYS A 312 -12.00 11.15 -0.92
CA LYS A 312 -12.98 11.63 0.07
C LYS A 312 -14.34 10.91 -0.01
N THR A 313 -14.74 10.48 -1.21
CA THR A 313 -16.04 9.82 -1.42
C THR A 313 -15.90 8.36 -1.83
N TRP A 314 -14.70 7.95 -2.23
CA TRP A 314 -14.37 6.67 -2.86
C TRP A 314 -15.11 6.38 -4.17
N ASP A 315 -15.64 7.42 -4.81
CA ASP A 315 -16.32 7.30 -6.10
C ASP A 315 -15.32 7.31 -7.25
N THR A 316 -15.57 6.48 -8.26
CA THR A 316 -14.85 6.55 -9.54
C THR A 316 -15.25 7.84 -10.26
N GLU A 317 -14.31 8.76 -10.43
CA GLU A 317 -14.53 9.98 -11.22
C GLU A 317 -14.44 9.69 -12.71
N GLN A 318 -13.40 8.94 -13.09
CA GLN A 318 -13.12 8.66 -14.49
C GLN A 318 -12.48 7.28 -14.65
N ARG A 319 -12.75 6.67 -15.80
CA ARG A 319 -12.22 5.38 -16.20
C ARG A 319 -11.74 5.48 -17.63
N TRP A 320 -10.49 5.10 -17.87
CA TRP A 320 -9.91 5.05 -19.20
C TRP A 320 -9.52 3.62 -19.55
N LEU A 321 -9.88 3.21 -20.76
CA LEU A 321 -9.55 1.91 -21.34
C LEU A 321 -8.61 2.10 -22.53
N SER A 322 -8.06 1.00 -23.04
CA SER A 322 -7.38 1.00 -24.34
C SER A 322 -8.33 1.51 -25.44
N PRO A 323 -7.87 2.31 -26.42
CA PRO A 323 -6.48 2.69 -26.68
C PRO A 323 -6.01 3.95 -25.95
N VAL A 324 -6.84 4.55 -25.07
CA VAL A 324 -6.50 5.80 -24.38
C VAL A 324 -5.40 5.58 -23.36
N THR A 325 -5.47 4.50 -22.58
CA THR A 325 -4.44 4.12 -21.60
C THR A 325 -3.14 3.67 -22.27
N CYS A 326 -3.21 2.68 -23.14
CA CYS A 326 -2.15 2.24 -24.04
C CYS A 326 -2.77 1.39 -25.16
N ARG A 327 -1.97 0.87 -26.09
CA ARG A 327 -2.49 0.00 -27.16
C ARG A 327 -3.05 -1.30 -26.57
N ALA A 328 -3.91 -1.98 -27.34
CA ALA A 328 -4.61 -3.19 -26.87
C ALA A 328 -3.65 -4.36 -26.51
N ASN A 329 -2.46 -4.40 -27.12
CA ASN A 329 -1.41 -5.38 -26.84
C ASN A 329 -0.35 -4.88 -25.85
N GLU A 330 -0.58 -3.73 -25.24
CA GLU A 330 0.34 -3.11 -24.32
C GLU A 330 -0.21 -3.15 -22.88
N LEU A 331 0.71 -3.11 -21.95
CA LEU A 331 0.45 -3.28 -20.54
C LEU A 331 1.12 -2.18 -19.71
N ILE A 332 0.36 -1.52 -18.83
CA ILE A 332 0.94 -0.55 -17.88
C ILE A 332 1.58 -1.29 -16.72
N THR A 333 2.90 -1.26 -16.66
CA THR A 333 3.72 -1.97 -15.66
C THR A 333 3.94 -1.17 -14.38
N CYS A 334 3.96 0.16 -14.49
CA CYS A 334 4.07 1.09 -13.38
C CYS A 334 3.37 2.42 -13.69
N ILE A 335 2.80 3.05 -12.67
CA ILE A 335 2.19 4.38 -12.70
C ILE A 335 2.63 5.14 -11.46
N ARG A 336 3.12 6.37 -11.63
CA ARG A 336 3.44 7.30 -10.53
C ARG A 336 3.06 8.71 -10.94
N LEU A 337 2.56 9.48 -9.99
CA LEU A 337 2.16 10.87 -10.16
C LEU A 337 3.25 11.74 -9.53
N ASN A 338 3.61 12.84 -10.18
CA ASN A 338 4.52 13.82 -9.60
C ASN A 338 3.77 15.01 -8.99
N SER A 339 4.51 15.91 -8.33
CA SER A 339 3.95 17.12 -7.71
C SER A 339 3.44 18.17 -8.71
N ASN A 340 3.65 17.99 -10.02
CA ASN A 340 3.14 18.84 -11.10
C ASN A 340 1.86 18.30 -11.74
N ASP A 341 1.19 17.35 -11.10
CA ASP A 341 0.01 16.67 -11.65
C ASP A 341 0.30 15.93 -12.98
N GLU A 342 1.53 15.42 -13.15
CA GLU A 342 1.93 14.64 -14.32
C GLU A 342 2.10 13.16 -13.96
N LEU A 343 1.48 12.29 -14.76
CA LEU A 343 1.54 10.85 -14.63
C LEU A 343 2.67 10.27 -15.46
N GLY A 344 3.66 9.70 -14.78
CA GLY A 344 4.64 8.80 -15.39
C GLY A 344 4.04 7.41 -15.58
N LEU A 345 4.13 6.86 -16.79
CA LEU A 345 3.66 5.52 -17.16
C LEU A 345 4.79 4.71 -17.78
N CYS A 346 5.06 3.53 -17.21
CA CYS A 346 5.88 2.52 -17.85
C CYS A 346 4.96 1.56 -18.61
N ILE A 347 5.14 1.46 -19.93
CA ILE A 347 4.30 0.66 -20.82
C ILE A 347 5.17 -0.39 -21.51
N GLN A 348 4.67 -1.62 -21.56
CA GLN A 348 5.34 -2.77 -22.17
C GLN A 348 4.46 -3.38 -23.27
N ASP A 349 5.05 -3.71 -24.42
CA ASP A 349 4.38 -4.50 -25.46
C ASP A 349 4.45 -6.01 -25.14
N GLU A 350 3.29 -6.68 -25.08
CA GLU A 350 3.19 -8.12 -24.81
C GLU A 350 3.37 -9.00 -26.06
N ASN A 351 3.19 -8.46 -27.27
CA ASN A 351 3.22 -9.24 -28.51
C ASN A 351 4.61 -9.72 -28.91
N ASN A 352 5.67 -9.23 -28.28
CA ASN A 352 7.04 -9.62 -28.60
C ASN A 352 7.82 -10.05 -27.34
N PRO A 353 7.62 -11.30 -26.85
CA PRO A 353 8.31 -11.79 -25.67
C PRO A 353 9.83 -11.89 -25.82
N ARG A 354 10.35 -11.87 -27.06
CA ARG A 354 11.79 -11.92 -27.35
C ARG A 354 12.43 -10.54 -27.55
N ASN A 355 11.63 -9.50 -27.77
CA ASN A 355 12.10 -8.15 -28.01
C ASN A 355 11.05 -7.18 -27.47
N ARG A 356 10.90 -7.20 -26.14
CA ARG A 356 9.90 -6.43 -25.41
C ARG A 356 10.24 -4.96 -25.59
N GLN A 357 9.45 -4.24 -26.38
CA GLN A 357 9.60 -2.80 -26.47
C GLN A 357 9.00 -2.16 -25.22
N PHE A 358 9.78 -1.30 -24.59
CA PHE A 358 9.36 -0.51 -23.46
C PHE A 358 9.30 0.95 -23.87
N ARG A 359 8.29 1.64 -23.34
CA ARG A 359 8.24 3.08 -23.40
C ARG A 359 7.86 3.66 -22.05
N PHE A 360 8.48 4.78 -21.76
CA PHE A 360 8.08 5.65 -20.67
C PHE A 360 7.32 6.83 -21.26
N GLU A 361 6.21 7.22 -20.63
CA GLU A 361 5.42 8.37 -21.02
C GLU A 361 5.13 9.24 -19.83
N ILE A 362 5.19 10.55 -20.05
CA ILE A 362 4.68 11.55 -19.11
C ILE A 362 3.36 12.04 -19.69
N ARG A 363 2.32 12.02 -18.88
CA ARG A 363 0.97 12.40 -19.28
C ARG A 363 0.34 13.39 -18.32
N ASP A 364 -0.61 14.17 -18.80
CA ASP A 364 -1.47 14.95 -17.90
C ASP A 364 -2.52 14.06 -17.20
N LEU A 365 -3.27 14.62 -16.25
CA LEU A 365 -4.33 13.91 -15.52
C LEU A 365 -5.49 13.41 -16.39
N THR A 366 -5.62 13.92 -17.62
CA THR A 366 -6.61 13.45 -18.60
C THR A 366 -6.06 12.37 -19.53
N LEU A 367 -4.82 11.94 -19.29
CA LEU A 367 -4.04 10.97 -20.05
C LEU A 367 -3.60 11.42 -21.45
N ASN A 368 -3.51 12.73 -21.71
CA ASN A 368 -2.83 13.21 -22.92
C ASN A 368 -1.31 13.01 -22.77
N ILE A 369 -0.66 12.57 -23.84
CA ILE A 369 0.79 12.35 -23.85
C ILE A 369 1.49 13.71 -23.97
N LEU A 370 2.26 14.07 -22.94
CA LEU A 370 3.12 15.26 -22.93
C LEU A 370 4.49 14.93 -23.50
N TYR A 371 5.07 13.82 -23.04
CA TYR A 371 6.39 13.34 -23.45
C TYR A 371 6.39 11.82 -23.61
N LYS A 372 7.25 11.34 -24.52
CA LYS A 372 7.42 9.91 -24.79
C LYS A 372 8.89 9.58 -25.01
N LEU A 373 9.36 8.58 -24.28
CA LEU A 373 10.68 8.01 -24.38
C LEU A 373 10.57 6.52 -24.73
N THR A 374 11.18 6.11 -25.84
CA THR A 374 11.34 4.68 -26.15
C THR A 374 12.62 4.20 -25.50
N LEU A 375 12.52 3.14 -24.68
CA LEU A 375 13.66 2.52 -24.02
C LEU A 375 14.01 1.23 -24.75
N HIS A 376 15.16 1.23 -25.41
CA HIS A 376 15.71 0.04 -26.05
C HIS A 376 16.45 -0.76 -24.98
N VAL A 377 15.86 -1.89 -24.60
CA VAL A 377 16.44 -2.87 -23.68
C VAL A 377 16.39 -4.22 -24.38
N ASP A 378 17.47 -4.97 -24.28
CA ASP A 378 17.61 -6.29 -24.91
C ASP A 378 16.69 -7.31 -24.24
N SER A 379 16.41 -7.09 -22.97
CA SER A 379 15.46 -7.88 -22.19
C SER A 379 14.85 -7.06 -21.06
N GLY A 380 13.70 -7.51 -20.55
CA GLY A 380 13.40 -7.25 -19.16
C GLY A 380 11.95 -7.07 -18.79
N ILE A 381 11.74 -6.50 -17.60
CA ILE A 381 10.48 -5.94 -17.09
C ILE A 381 10.84 -4.66 -16.33
N PHE A 382 10.36 -3.51 -16.83
CA PHE A 382 10.31 -2.30 -16.00
C PHE A 382 9.25 -2.50 -14.94
N SER A 383 9.70 -2.79 -13.72
CA SER A 383 8.78 -3.27 -12.69
C SER A 383 8.30 -2.13 -11.79
N ARG A 384 9.13 -1.10 -11.60
CA ARG A 384 8.94 -0.03 -10.61
C ARG A 384 9.55 1.29 -11.09
N MET A 385 8.96 2.36 -10.60
CA MET A 385 9.39 3.72 -10.81
C MET A 385 9.13 4.52 -9.53
N ILE A 386 9.96 5.52 -9.29
CA ILE A 386 9.71 6.58 -8.31
C ILE A 386 9.80 7.94 -9.00
N GLN A 387 9.05 8.89 -8.47
CA GLN A 387 9.28 10.31 -8.70
C GLN A 387 10.45 10.77 -7.84
N LEU A 388 11.32 11.62 -8.38
CA LEU A 388 12.38 12.32 -7.67
C LEU A 388 11.95 13.77 -7.33
N PRO A 389 12.53 14.40 -6.29
CA PRO A 389 12.12 15.73 -5.82
C PRO A 389 12.25 16.86 -6.87
N ASP A 390 13.16 16.71 -7.83
CA ASP A 390 13.43 17.64 -8.92
C ASP A 390 12.55 17.38 -10.17
N LEU A 391 11.42 16.68 -9.99
CA LEU A 391 10.49 16.25 -11.04
C LEU A 391 11.07 15.26 -12.05
N HIS A 392 12.25 14.70 -11.76
CA HIS A 392 12.79 13.59 -12.52
C HIS A 392 12.13 12.27 -12.11
N TRP A 393 12.39 11.23 -12.89
CA TRP A 393 11.89 9.88 -12.67
C TRP A 393 13.05 8.91 -12.62
N ALA A 394 13.04 8.01 -11.64
CA ALA A 394 13.94 6.86 -11.65
C ALA A 394 13.16 5.60 -12.03
N LEU A 395 13.53 4.98 -13.14
CA LEU A 395 12.88 3.79 -13.72
C LEU A 395 13.78 2.57 -13.50
N LEU A 396 13.22 1.53 -12.89
CA LEU A 396 13.97 0.31 -12.57
C LEU A 396 13.76 -0.77 -13.64
N ASN A 397 14.81 -1.13 -14.38
CA ASN A 397 14.83 -2.35 -15.19
C ASN A 397 15.41 -3.49 -14.35
N VAL A 398 14.55 -4.43 -13.97
CA VAL A 398 14.88 -5.53 -13.05
C VAL A 398 15.80 -6.57 -13.67
N ASP A 399 15.56 -6.94 -14.93
CA ASP A 399 16.24 -8.10 -15.52
C ASP A 399 17.65 -7.72 -16.01
N GLU A 400 17.84 -6.47 -16.47
CA GLU A 400 19.15 -5.96 -16.89
C GLU A 400 19.93 -5.24 -15.79
N ASN A 401 19.33 -5.07 -14.61
CA ASN A 401 19.96 -4.38 -13.47
C ASN A 401 20.38 -2.94 -13.76
N PHE A 402 19.49 -2.17 -14.40
CA PHE A 402 19.70 -0.74 -14.64
C PHE A 402 18.69 0.12 -13.89
N VAL A 403 19.14 1.30 -13.48
CA VAL A 403 18.27 2.42 -13.10
C VAL A 403 18.41 3.49 -14.17
N PHE A 404 17.33 3.76 -14.91
CA PHE A 404 17.28 4.88 -15.84
C PHE A 404 16.78 6.12 -15.10
N VAL A 405 17.42 7.25 -15.34
CA VAL A 405 16.96 8.55 -14.83
C VAL A 405 16.45 9.38 -15.99
N VAL A 406 15.19 9.78 -15.91
CA VAL A 406 14.50 10.54 -16.95
C VAL A 406 14.14 11.91 -16.41
N ASN A 407 14.42 12.96 -17.16
CA ASN A 407 14.10 14.31 -16.72
C ASN A 407 12.60 14.64 -16.88
N ARG A 408 12.20 15.83 -16.43
CA ARG A 408 10.81 16.31 -16.53
C ARG A 408 10.29 16.48 -17.97
N HIS A 409 11.19 16.50 -18.95
CA HIS A 409 10.87 16.60 -20.37
C HIS A 409 10.84 15.23 -21.07
N GLY A 410 10.91 14.14 -20.30
CA GLY A 410 10.90 12.78 -20.84
C GLY A 410 12.21 12.38 -21.52
N GLU A 411 13.32 13.08 -21.27
CA GLU A 411 14.61 12.77 -21.86
C GLU A 411 15.45 11.91 -20.90
N LEU A 412 16.16 10.91 -21.44
CA LEU A 412 17.07 10.08 -20.66
C LEU A 412 18.32 10.89 -20.28
N ILE A 413 18.58 11.03 -18.98
CA ILE A 413 19.70 11.81 -18.44
C ILE A 413 20.69 11.01 -17.59
N ASP A 414 20.37 9.76 -17.22
CA ASP A 414 21.34 8.81 -16.67
C ASP A 414 20.93 7.37 -16.95
N LYS A 415 21.92 6.48 -17.08
CA LYS A 415 21.73 5.04 -17.05
C LYS A 415 22.75 4.46 -16.08
N ILE A 416 22.26 3.97 -14.96
CA ILE A 416 23.09 3.55 -13.83
C ILE A 416 23.10 2.02 -13.77
N ASP A 417 24.27 1.45 -13.99
CA ASP A 417 24.51 0.01 -13.84
C ASP A 417 24.54 -0.34 -12.36
N TRP A 418 23.67 -1.27 -11.95
CA TRP A 418 23.59 -1.69 -10.55
C TRP A 418 24.53 -2.87 -10.26
N PRO A 419 25.54 -2.70 -9.39
CA PRO A 419 26.58 -3.72 -9.23
C PRO A 419 26.28 -4.75 -8.13
N ARG A 420 25.19 -4.61 -7.36
CA ARG A 420 24.97 -5.33 -6.09
C ARG A 420 23.91 -6.43 -6.17
N GLY A 421 23.78 -7.09 -7.32
CA GLY A 421 22.88 -8.23 -7.54
C GLY A 421 21.56 -7.86 -8.21
N SER A 422 20.64 -8.82 -8.35
CA SER A 422 19.40 -8.63 -9.12
C SER A 422 18.46 -7.63 -8.47
N LEU A 423 18.16 -6.54 -9.17
CA LEU A 423 17.22 -5.51 -8.76
C LEU A 423 15.80 -6.07 -8.63
N SER A 424 14.96 -5.42 -7.83
CA SER A 424 13.57 -5.85 -7.69
C SER A 424 12.60 -4.72 -7.39
N ASN A 425 13.02 -3.70 -6.63
CA ASN A 425 12.16 -2.59 -6.25
C ASN A 425 12.99 -1.33 -5.92
N ILE A 426 12.35 -0.17 -5.95
CA ILE A 426 12.93 1.13 -5.64
C ILE A 426 11.88 1.98 -4.92
N ALA A 427 12.29 2.73 -3.89
CA ALA A 427 11.45 3.65 -3.14
C ALA A 427 12.25 4.90 -2.75
N LEU A 428 11.53 5.97 -2.44
CA LEU A 428 12.08 7.21 -1.88
C LEU A 428 11.47 7.42 -0.49
N ILE A 429 12.31 7.70 0.51
CA ILE A 429 11.89 8.13 1.85
C ILE A 429 12.24 9.62 1.95
N GLY A 430 11.26 10.46 2.28
CA GLY A 430 11.45 11.91 2.28
C GLY A 430 11.84 12.41 0.90
N ASN A 431 12.83 13.31 0.85
CA ASN A 431 13.33 13.92 -0.37
C ASN A 431 14.80 13.58 -0.65
N ASP A 432 15.42 12.70 0.12
CA ASP A 432 16.87 12.50 0.10
C ASP A 432 17.28 11.04 0.24
N ALA A 433 16.44 10.15 0.78
CA ALA A 433 16.80 8.76 0.99
C ALA A 433 16.22 7.83 -0.08
N ILE A 434 17.06 7.35 -1.00
CA ILE A 434 16.66 6.31 -1.96
C ILE A 434 16.95 4.93 -1.40
N VAL A 435 15.96 4.05 -1.53
CA VAL A 435 16.09 2.65 -1.15
C VAL A 435 15.99 1.79 -2.40
N ILE A 436 17.06 1.04 -2.66
CA ILE A 436 17.10 0.02 -3.72
C ILE A 436 16.97 -1.35 -3.07
N ARG A 437 16.08 -2.17 -3.62
CA ARG A 437 15.91 -3.56 -3.19
C ARG A 437 16.44 -4.52 -4.25
N THR A 438 17.17 -5.51 -3.78
CA THR A 438 17.52 -6.75 -4.49
C THR A 438 16.76 -7.95 -3.93
N ILE A 439 16.96 -9.14 -4.50
CA ILE A 439 16.24 -10.36 -4.08
C ILE A 439 16.32 -10.59 -2.56
N ASP A 440 17.50 -10.38 -1.96
CA ASP A 440 17.84 -10.74 -0.57
C ASP A 440 18.20 -9.53 0.33
N LYS A 441 18.37 -8.33 -0.23
CA LYS A 441 18.84 -7.15 0.51
C LYS A 441 18.11 -5.88 0.13
N ILE A 442 18.01 -4.96 1.09
CA ILE A 442 17.68 -3.55 0.86
C ILE A 442 18.89 -2.69 1.17
N TYR A 443 19.09 -1.66 0.34
CA TYR A 443 20.22 -0.74 0.39
C TYR A 443 19.69 0.68 0.48
N PHE A 444 20.14 1.42 1.50
CA PHE A 444 19.75 2.80 1.75
C PHE A 444 20.86 3.73 1.27
N TYR A 445 20.49 4.75 0.51
CA TYR A 445 21.39 5.77 -0.02
C TYR A 445 20.89 7.14 0.37
N ASP A 446 21.83 7.99 0.79
CA ASP A 446 21.60 9.42 0.93
C ASP A 446 21.93 10.09 -0.41
N VAL A 447 21.00 10.90 -0.91
CA VAL A 447 21.06 11.52 -2.23
C VAL A 447 20.71 12.99 -2.12
N GLU A 448 21.70 13.82 -2.38
CA GLU A 448 21.51 15.25 -2.53
C GLU A 448 20.96 15.55 -3.93
N PHE A 449 19.69 15.98 -4.00
CA PHE A 449 19.12 16.57 -5.19
C PHE A 449 19.40 18.07 -5.17
N HIS A 450 20.14 18.56 -6.16
CA HIS A 450 20.33 20.00 -6.33
C HIS A 450 19.06 20.59 -6.92
N THR A 451 18.18 21.14 -6.08
CA THR A 451 17.07 21.96 -6.56
C THR A 451 17.65 23.22 -7.21
N GLN A 452 17.67 23.24 -8.55
CA GLN A 452 17.91 24.47 -9.29
C GLN A 452 16.69 25.37 -9.07
N HIS A 453 16.83 26.32 -8.13
CA HIS A 453 15.82 27.35 -7.85
C HIS A 453 15.76 28.40 -8.96
#